data_AF-A0A9E1WDD4-F1
#
_entry.id   AF-A0A9E1WDD4-F1
#
_cell.length_a   1.000
_cell.length_b   1.000
_cell.length_c   1.000
_cell.angle_alpha   90.00
_cell.angle_beta   90.00
_cell.angle_gamma   90.00
#
_symmetry.space_group_name_H-M   'P 1'
#
loop_
_entity.id
_entity.type
_entity.pdbx_description
1 polymer ?
#
loop_
_entity_poly.entity_id
_entity_poly.type
_entity_poly.pdbx_seq_one_letter_code
_entity_poly.pdbx_strand_id
1 'polypeptide(L)'
;MPTLQESLQILLFLIFALGGAYRFFQPIDILAKRMLWVNYFKPITVRAIAVIEVLCGTGMLLALLLSDSTIPFLLYSGCLLMLTMLGAAITHVIIGDYKQIIGNLLLLAIIYQVTFPIWI
;
A
#
# COMPACT_ATOMS: atom_id res chain seq x y z
N MET A 1 0.28 9.02 -21.47
CA MET A 1 -1.19 9.21 -21.54
C MET A 1 -1.69 9.52 -20.14
N PRO A 2 -2.15 10.76 -19.88
CA PRO A 2 -2.55 11.20 -18.53
C PRO A 2 -3.57 10.26 -17.85
N THR A 3 -4.45 9.66 -18.64
CA THR A 3 -5.47 8.71 -18.20
C THR A 3 -4.92 7.42 -17.56
N LEU A 4 -3.76 6.93 -17.98
CA LEU A 4 -3.20 5.68 -17.44
C LEU A 4 -2.70 5.88 -16.00
N GLN A 5 -2.00 6.98 -15.74
CA GLN A 5 -1.45 7.29 -14.42
C GLN A 5 -2.57 7.54 -13.41
N GLU A 6 -3.58 8.31 -13.79
CA GLU A 6 -4.78 8.56 -12.99
C GLU A 6 -5.52 7.25 -12.69
N SER A 7 -5.70 6.39 -13.69
CA SER A 7 -6.34 5.08 -13.51
C SER A 7 -5.57 4.20 -12.52
N LEU A 8 -4.24 4.18 -12.61
CA LEU A 8 -3.39 3.43 -11.68
C LEU A 8 -3.44 4.02 -10.26
N GLN A 9 -3.47 5.35 -10.11
CA GLN A 9 -3.63 6.00 -8.81
C GLN A 9 -4.97 5.63 -8.16
N ILE A 10 -6.06 5.69 -8.91
CA ILE A 10 -7.38 5.30 -8.42
C ILE A 10 -7.39 3.81 -8.03
N LEU A 11 -6.77 2.95 -8.85
CA LEU A 11 -6.62 1.53 -8.53
C LEU A 11 -5.83 1.30 -7.23
N LEU A 12 -4.68 1.97 -7.07
CA LEU A 12 -3.87 1.89 -5.85
C LEU A 12 -4.63 2.43 -4.64
N PHE A 13 -5.36 3.54 -4.78
CA PHE A 13 -6.25 4.05 -3.75
C PHE A 13 -7.26 2.99 -3.32
N LEU A 14 -7.96 2.36 -4.27
CA LEU A 14 -8.94 1.32 -3.94
C LEU A 14 -8.28 0.13 -3.24
N ILE A 15 -7.14 -0.34 -3.72
CA ILE A 15 -6.43 -1.49 -3.12
C ILE A 15 -5.99 -1.19 -1.70
N PHE A 16 -5.33 -0.04 -1.47
CA PHE A 16 -4.74 0.29 -0.17
C PHE A 16 -5.73 0.87 0.82
N ALA A 17 -6.63 1.76 0.38
CA ALA A 17 -7.64 2.33 1.27
C ALA A 17 -8.69 1.30 1.66
N LEU A 18 -9.24 0.53 0.70
CA LEU A 18 -10.22 -0.51 1.05
C LEU A 18 -9.55 -1.69 1.73
N GLY A 19 -8.36 -2.11 1.26
CA GLY A 19 -7.60 -3.20 1.88
C GLY A 19 -7.18 -2.87 3.31
N GLY A 20 -6.67 -1.66 3.55
CA GLY A 20 -6.30 -1.18 4.88
C GLY A 20 -7.53 -1.03 5.79
N ALA A 21 -8.64 -0.45 5.29
CA ALA A 21 -9.87 -0.35 6.06
C ALA A 21 -10.41 -1.74 6.44
N TYR A 22 -10.41 -2.68 5.51
CA TYR A 22 -10.81 -4.07 5.77
C TYR A 22 -9.95 -4.70 6.88
N ARG A 23 -8.61 -4.55 6.81
CA ARG A 23 -7.69 -5.06 7.83
C ARG A 23 -7.87 -4.38 9.20
N PHE A 24 -8.30 -3.12 9.22
CA PHE A 24 -8.55 -2.38 10.45
C PHE A 24 -9.80 -2.86 11.20
N PHE A 25 -10.89 -3.14 10.47
CA PHE A 25 -12.17 -3.56 11.05
C PHE A 25 -12.25 -5.06 11.36
N GLN A 26 -11.50 -5.90 10.65
CA GLN A 26 -11.52 -7.34 10.86
C GLN A 26 -10.86 -7.75 12.20
N PRO A 27 -11.45 -8.72 12.92
CA PRO A 27 -10.81 -9.36 14.06
C PRO A 27 -9.46 -9.99 13.69
N ILE A 28 -8.46 -9.84 14.57
CA ILE A 28 -7.08 -10.26 14.30
C ILE A 28 -6.98 -11.78 14.16
N ASP A 29 -7.79 -12.55 14.86
CA ASP A 29 -7.87 -14.01 14.76
C ASP A 29 -8.36 -14.48 13.37
N ILE A 30 -9.29 -13.73 12.76
CA ILE A 30 -9.74 -14.00 11.39
C ILE A 30 -8.65 -13.63 10.39
N LEU A 31 -7.97 -12.52 10.63
CA LEU A 31 -6.88 -12.05 9.79
C LEU A 31 -5.68 -13.02 9.84
N ALA A 32 -5.35 -13.52 11.02
CA ALA A 32 -4.32 -14.52 11.28
C ALA A 32 -4.52 -15.85 10.54
N LYS A 33 -5.78 -16.25 10.33
CA LYS A 33 -6.13 -17.45 9.55
C LYS A 33 -5.92 -17.27 8.04
N ARG A 34 -5.99 -16.03 7.55
CA ARG A 34 -5.86 -15.70 6.12
C ARG A 34 -4.48 -15.20 5.74
N MET A 35 -3.77 -14.59 6.69
CA MET A 35 -2.48 -13.92 6.48
C MET A 35 -1.48 -14.42 7.51
N LEU A 36 -0.55 -15.27 7.08
CA LEU A 36 0.43 -15.91 7.98
C LEU A 36 1.24 -14.89 8.79
N TRP A 37 1.62 -13.77 8.17
CA TRP A 37 2.43 -12.73 8.83
C TRP A 37 1.76 -12.13 10.07
N VAL A 38 0.42 -12.07 10.12
CA VAL A 38 -0.31 -11.52 11.28
C VAL A 38 0.00 -12.29 12.56
N ASN A 39 0.33 -13.58 12.48
CA ASN A 39 0.69 -14.39 13.65
C ASN A 39 2.05 -14.00 14.27
N TYR A 40 2.92 -13.33 13.51
CA TYR A 40 4.27 -12.96 13.95
C TYR A 40 4.35 -11.52 14.49
N PHE A 41 3.28 -10.73 14.35
CA PHE A 41 3.23 -9.34 14.81
C PHE A 41 2.23 -9.14 15.93
N LYS A 42 2.50 -8.15 16.77
CA LYS A 42 1.52 -7.70 17.76
C LYS A 42 0.31 -7.09 17.03
N PRO A 43 -0.92 -7.29 17.55
CA PRO A 43 -2.15 -6.70 16.99
C PRO A 43 -2.04 -5.20 16.68
N ILE A 44 -1.32 -4.45 17.52
CA ILE A 44 -1.15 -3.01 17.36
C ILE A 44 -0.33 -2.65 16.11
N THR A 45 0.69 -3.46 15.77
CA THR A 45 1.51 -3.25 14.57
C THR A 45 0.70 -3.48 13.31
N VAL A 46 -0.12 -4.54 13.30
CA VAL A 46 -1.02 -4.85 12.17
C VAL A 46 -2.02 -3.71 11.95
N ARG A 47 -2.58 -3.15 13.02
CA ARG A 47 -3.48 -1.99 12.94
C ARG A 47 -2.77 -0.72 12.49
N ALA A 48 -1.55 -0.49 12.96
CA ALA A 48 -0.76 0.67 12.53
C ALA A 48 -0.47 0.60 11.02
N ILE A 49 -0.10 -0.58 10.49
CA ILE A 49 0.10 -0.79 9.05
C ILE A 49 -1.19 -0.52 8.29
N ALA A 50 -2.33 -1.06 8.77
CA ALA A 50 -3.63 -0.84 8.14
C ALA A 50 -4.00 0.66 8.07
N VAL A 51 -3.75 1.43 9.13
CA VAL A 51 -3.97 2.88 9.14
C VAL A 51 -3.04 3.59 8.16
N ILE A 52 -1.76 3.21 8.09
CA ILE A 52 -0.80 3.78 7.13
C ILE A 52 -1.27 3.50 5.69
N GLU A 53 -1.71 2.28 5.37
CA GLU A 53 -2.24 1.93 4.05
C GLU A 53 -3.46 2.79 3.68
N VAL A 54 -4.38 3.02 4.63
CA VAL A 54 -5.53 3.91 4.41
C VAL A 54 -5.07 5.34 4.16
N LEU A 55 -4.21 5.89 5.02
CA LEU A 55 -3.73 7.26 4.89
C LEU A 55 -2.99 7.48 3.57
N CYS A 56 -2.09 6.58 3.20
CA CYS A 56 -1.36 6.72 1.93
C CYS A 56 -2.26 6.49 0.72
N GLY A 57 -3.18 5.52 0.77
CA GLY A 57 -4.16 5.31 -0.28
C GLY A 57 -4.97 6.59 -0.50
N THR A 58 -5.55 7.15 0.57
CA THR A 58 -6.28 8.42 0.51
C THR A 58 -5.41 9.59 0.05
N GLY A 59 -4.13 9.62 0.45
CA GLY A 59 -3.17 10.62 0.02
C GLY A 59 -2.87 10.57 -1.48
N MET A 60 -2.88 9.38 -2.09
CA MET A 60 -2.79 9.23 -3.55
C MET A 60 -4.02 9.81 -4.27
N LEU A 61 -5.22 9.58 -3.73
CA LEU A 61 -6.44 10.18 -4.29
C LEU A 61 -6.46 11.71 -4.11
N LEU A 62 -6.04 12.19 -2.94
CA LEU A 62 -5.92 13.63 -2.67
C LEU A 62 -4.92 14.29 -3.61
N ALA A 63 -3.82 13.63 -3.96
CA ALA A 63 -2.87 14.18 -4.92
C ALA A 63 -3.49 14.42 -6.32
N LEU A 64 -4.41 13.56 -6.74
CA LEU A 64 -5.14 13.71 -8.00
C LEU A 64 -6.14 14.88 -7.94
N LEU A 65 -6.86 15.01 -6.82
CA LEU A 65 -7.84 16.09 -6.61
C LEU A 65 -7.17 17.46 -6.35
N LEU A 66 -6.00 17.47 -5.71
CA LEU A 66 -5.23 18.66 -5.36
C LEU A 66 -3.96 18.78 -6.22
N SER A 67 -4.11 18.54 -7.53
CA SER A 67 -3.00 18.63 -8.50
C SER A 67 -2.28 19.99 -8.48
N ASP A 68 -2.97 21.07 -8.10
CA ASP A 68 -2.43 22.44 -8.03
C ASP A 68 -1.81 22.80 -6.66
N SER A 69 -1.81 21.88 -5.70
CA SER A 69 -1.30 22.16 -4.36
C SER A 69 0.23 22.13 -4.30
N THR A 70 0.81 23.00 -3.47
CA THR A 70 2.28 23.07 -3.25
C THR A 70 2.82 21.86 -2.48
N ILE A 71 1.94 21.04 -1.88
CA ILE A 71 2.33 19.90 -1.05
C ILE A 71 2.46 18.68 -1.96
N PRO A 72 3.63 18.00 -1.98
CA PRO A 72 3.84 16.82 -2.82
C PRO A 72 3.20 15.57 -2.19
N PHE A 73 1.87 15.57 -2.05
CA PHE A 73 1.09 14.47 -1.46
C PHE A 73 1.38 13.11 -2.10
N LEU A 74 1.53 13.09 -3.43
CA LEU A 74 1.84 11.88 -4.18
C LEU A 74 3.19 11.29 -3.78
N LEU A 75 4.21 12.14 -3.61
CA LEU A 75 5.56 11.72 -3.26
C LEU A 75 5.61 11.16 -1.84
N TYR A 76 5.00 11.85 -0.87
CA TYR A 76 4.96 11.36 0.51
C TYR A 76 4.21 10.04 0.65
N SER A 77 3.01 9.96 0.06
CA SER A 77 2.16 8.77 0.12
C SER A 77 2.79 7.59 -0.62
N GLY A 78 3.37 7.86 -1.80
CA GLY A 78 4.09 6.88 -2.60
C GLY A 78 5.30 6.31 -1.88
N CYS A 79 6.17 7.17 -1.34
CA CYS A 79 7.35 6.73 -0.57
C CYS A 79 6.98 5.89 0.65
N LEU A 80 5.96 6.30 1.40
CA LEU A 80 5.52 5.56 2.57
C LEU A 80 4.90 4.20 2.18
N LEU A 81 4.11 4.13 1.09
CA LEU A 81 3.62 2.85 0.57
C LEU A 81 4.74 1.94 0.07
N MET A 82 5.72 2.46 -0.66
CA MET A 82 6.88 1.67 -1.08
C MET A 82 7.61 1.09 0.12
N LEU A 83 7.80 1.87 1.18
CA LEU A 83 8.41 1.38 2.42
C LEU A 83 7.59 0.25 3.06
N THR A 84 6.26 0.37 3.09
CA THR A 84 5.40 -0.72 3.61
C THR A 84 5.47 -1.99 2.75
N MET A 85 5.51 -1.86 1.42
CA MET A 85 5.62 -3.01 0.51
C MET A 85 6.99 -3.68 0.60
N LEU A 86 8.07 -2.91 0.77
CA LEU A 86 9.40 -3.44 1.04
C LEU A 86 9.45 -4.20 2.36
N GLY A 87 8.93 -3.62 3.43
CA GLY A 87 8.84 -4.28 4.74
C GLY A 87 8.03 -5.58 4.68
N ALA A 88 6.92 -5.57 3.94
CA ALA A 88 6.11 -6.76 3.73
C ALA A 88 6.86 -7.83 2.90
N ALA A 89 7.56 -7.46 1.83
CA ALA A 89 8.38 -8.39 1.04
C ALA A 89 9.47 -9.06 1.90
N ILE A 90 10.20 -8.27 2.71
CA ILE A 90 11.21 -8.80 3.64
C ILE A 90 10.56 -9.77 4.64
N THR A 91 9.41 -9.40 5.20
CA THR A 91 8.65 -10.24 6.13
C THR A 91 8.26 -11.58 5.50
N HIS A 92 7.78 -11.57 4.27
CA HIS A 92 7.42 -12.81 3.56
C HIS A 92 8.64 -13.68 3.23
N VAL A 93 9.81 -13.08 2.93
CA VAL A 93 11.07 -13.83 2.82
C VAL A 93 11.43 -14.51 4.14
N ILE A 94 11.33 -13.78 5.26
CA ILE A 94 11.67 -14.31 6.60
C ILE A 94 10.73 -15.47 7.00
N ILE A 95 9.45 -15.36 6.70
CA ILE A 95 8.43 -16.38 7.04
C ILE A 95 8.44 -17.55 6.02
N GLY A 96 9.11 -17.39 4.88
CA GLY A 96 9.16 -18.38 3.81
C GLY A 96 7.88 -18.45 2.95
N ASP A 97 7.03 -17.42 2.97
CA ASP A 97 5.82 -17.33 2.15
C ASP A 97 6.10 -16.62 0.83
N TYR A 98 6.79 -17.32 -0.07
CA TYR A 98 7.27 -16.76 -1.34
C TYR A 98 6.15 -16.40 -2.33
N LYS A 99 4.94 -16.94 -2.15
CA LYS A 99 3.80 -16.68 -3.06
C LYS A 99 3.36 -15.22 -2.98
N GLN A 100 3.36 -14.63 -1.78
CA GLN A 100 2.92 -13.26 -1.57
C GLN A 100 3.98 -12.21 -1.96
N ILE A 101 5.25 -12.62 -2.08
CA ILE A 101 6.34 -11.72 -2.50
C ILE A 101 6.08 -11.16 -3.90
N ILE A 102 5.65 -12.01 -4.85
CA ILE A 102 5.42 -11.60 -6.24
C ILE A 102 4.36 -10.49 -6.29
N GLY A 103 3.26 -10.65 -5.53
CA GLY A 103 2.21 -9.63 -5.43
C GLY A 103 2.71 -8.30 -4.87
N ASN A 104 3.50 -8.35 -3.79
CA ASN A 104 4.06 -7.15 -3.18
C ASN A 104 5.06 -6.44 -4.10
N LEU A 105 5.89 -7.19 -4.83
CA LEU A 105 6.83 -6.63 -5.80
C LEU A 105 6.12 -5.96 -6.99
N LEU A 106 5.04 -6.57 -7.48
CA LEU A 106 4.21 -5.97 -8.52
C LEU A 106 3.55 -4.67 -8.03
N LEU A 107 2.96 -4.68 -6.84
CA LEU A 107 2.37 -3.47 -6.24
C LEU A 107 3.43 -2.38 -6.04
N LEU A 108 4.62 -2.75 -5.55
CA LEU A 108 5.74 -1.83 -5.38
C LEU A 108 6.14 -1.20 -6.72
N ALA A 109 6.25 -1.99 -7.79
CA ALA A 109 6.58 -1.48 -9.12
C ALA A 109 5.52 -0.49 -9.64
N ILE A 110 4.22 -0.78 -9.42
CA ILE A 110 3.14 0.13 -9.81
C ILE A 110 3.19 1.42 -8.99
N ILE A 111 3.39 1.34 -7.66
CA ILE A 111 3.55 2.53 -6.80
C ILE A 111 4.74 3.37 -7.27
N TYR A 112 5.87 2.72 -7.56
CA TYR A 112 7.07 3.39 -8.03
C TYR A 112 6.82 4.13 -9.35
N GLN A 113 6.22 3.47 -10.34
CA GLN A 113 5.89 4.09 -11.63
C GLN A 113 4.91 5.27 -11.46
N VAL A 114 3.93 5.15 -10.56
CA VAL A 114 2.95 6.20 -10.28
C VAL A 114 3.59 7.39 -9.56
N THR A 115 4.54 7.14 -8.66
CA THR A 115 5.21 8.15 -7.84
C THR A 115 6.32 8.87 -8.61
N PHE A 116 7.11 8.10 -9.35
CA PHE A 116 8.19 8.55 -10.20
C PHE A 116 7.88 8.10 -11.63
N PRO A 117 7.08 8.87 -12.38
CA PRO A 117 6.82 8.56 -13.78
C PRO A 117 8.12 8.69 -14.57
N ILE A 118 8.85 7.59 -14.67
CA ILE A 118 10.07 7.49 -15.45
C ILE A 118 9.61 7.13 -16.85
N TRP A 119 9.48 8.16 -17.69
CA TRP A 119 9.00 8.12 -19.07
C TRP A 119 7.53 7.73 -19.22
N ILE A 120 6.67 8.70 -19.54
CA ILE A 120 5.50 8.66 -20.45
C ILE A 120 4.94 10.08 -20.61
#